data_AF-A0A8S9WL57-F1
#
_entry.id   AF-A0A8S9WL57-F1
#
_cell.length_a   1.000
_cell.length_b   1.000
_cell.length_c   1.000
_cell.angle_alpha   90.00
_cell.angle_beta   90.00
_cell.angle_gamma   90.00
#
_symmetry.space_group_name_H-M   'P 1'
#
loop_
_entity.id
_entity.type
_entity.pdbx_description
1 polymer ?
#
loop_
_entity_poly.entity_id
_entity_poly.type
_entity_poly.pdbx_seq_one_letter_code
_entity_poly.pdbx_strand_id
1 'polypeptide(L)'
;MEAGRLVKRVRTRKHQRTYYGKDCQVAAVVRDVWLRNIPKKVRVVVIEGIKEPVILVCTDLSLTAAQIIEIYAARFALEITIRDLKQHFGCTDYQSTTSIAIFRFVQLCCTAFCIWKLMLLPENASTWLDDVKPKAIKESAFNFARARRGLRQFVIKQIF
;
A
#
# COMPACT_ATOMS: atom_id res chain seq x y z
N MET A 1 -18.31 -22.11 -13.63
CA MET A 1 -18.25 -21.37 -14.91
C MET A 1 -16.87 -20.77 -15.03
N GLU A 2 -16.13 -21.23 -16.04
CA GLU A 2 -14.67 -21.13 -16.16
C GLU A 2 -14.20 -19.70 -16.48
N ALA A 3 -13.53 -19.04 -15.53
CA ALA A 3 -12.83 -17.78 -15.78
C ALA A 3 -11.84 -17.90 -16.96
N GLY A 4 -11.24 -19.09 -17.16
CA GLY A 4 -10.35 -19.37 -18.29
C GLY A 4 -11.02 -19.40 -19.68
N ARG A 5 -12.36 -19.51 -19.76
CA ARG A 5 -13.06 -19.56 -21.06
C ARG A 5 -13.31 -18.16 -21.64
N LEU A 6 -13.37 -17.12 -20.80
CA LEU A 6 -13.52 -15.73 -21.25
C LEU A 6 -12.25 -15.16 -21.90
N VAL A 7 -11.08 -15.73 -21.58
CA VAL A 7 -9.78 -15.24 -22.02
C VAL A 7 -9.45 -15.66 -23.46
N LYS A 8 -9.87 -16.85 -23.89
CA LYS A 8 -9.57 -17.37 -25.24
C LYS A 8 -10.13 -16.54 -26.41
N ARG A 9 -11.05 -15.59 -26.15
CA ARG A 9 -11.70 -14.76 -27.19
C ARG A 9 -11.22 -13.31 -27.26
N VAL A 10 -10.30 -12.84 -26.40
CA VAL A 10 -10.03 -11.40 -26.27
C VAL A 10 -8.55 -11.09 -26.38
N ARG A 11 -8.21 -10.14 -27.27
CA ARG A 11 -6.86 -9.60 -27.49
C ARG A 11 -6.19 -9.27 -26.16
N THR A 12 -5.18 -10.08 -25.81
CA THR A 12 -4.27 -9.83 -24.70
C THR A 12 -3.44 -8.59 -25.01
N ARG A 13 -3.52 -7.56 -24.16
CA ARG A 13 -2.58 -6.43 -24.23
C ARG A 13 -1.55 -6.59 -23.13
N LYS A 14 -0.28 -6.76 -23.51
CA LYS A 14 0.83 -6.77 -22.57
C LYS A 14 0.96 -5.36 -21.98
N HIS A 15 0.89 -5.25 -20.67
CA HIS A 15 1.10 -3.99 -19.97
C HIS A 15 2.30 -4.17 -19.05
N GLN A 16 3.31 -3.32 -19.22
CA GLN A 16 4.56 -3.36 -18.49
C GLN A 16 4.52 -2.27 -17.43
N ARG A 17 3.96 -2.55 -16.25
CA ARG A 17 4.06 -1.71 -15.05
C ARG A 17 3.88 -2.51 -13.76
N THR A 18 4.40 -1.94 -12.69
CA THR A 18 4.78 -2.53 -11.41
C THR A 18 3.64 -3.29 -10.71
N TYR A 19 3.81 -4.60 -10.53
CA TYR A 19 2.95 -5.44 -9.70
C TYR A 19 3.73 -5.77 -8.42
N TYR A 20 3.26 -5.33 -7.25
CA TYR A 20 3.97 -5.52 -5.97
C TYR A 20 5.43 -5.05 -5.95
N GLY A 21 5.73 -3.89 -6.55
CA GLY A 21 7.09 -3.33 -6.54
C GLY A 21 8.10 -4.09 -7.44
N LYS A 22 7.64 -5.06 -8.23
CA LYS A 22 8.42 -5.73 -9.28
C LYS A 22 7.77 -5.49 -10.64
N ASP A 23 8.60 -5.30 -11.66
CA ASP A 23 8.13 -5.21 -13.04
C ASP A 23 7.70 -6.59 -13.51
N CYS A 24 6.38 -6.80 -13.59
CA CYS A 24 5.78 -8.05 -13.99
C CYS A 24 4.98 -7.80 -15.27
N GLN A 25 5.30 -8.51 -16.36
CA GLN A 25 4.42 -8.51 -17.52
C GLN A 25 3.18 -9.34 -17.19
N VAL A 26 2.04 -8.68 -17.06
CA VAL A 26 0.75 -9.33 -16.79
C VAL A 26 -0.13 -9.31 -18.03
N ALA A 27 -0.73 -10.46 -18.31
CA ALA A 27 -1.78 -10.59 -19.31
C ALA A 27 -3.12 -10.22 -18.66
N ALA A 28 -3.84 -9.26 -19.24
CA ALA A 28 -5.13 -8.83 -18.73
C ALA A 28 -6.21 -8.81 -19.82
N VAL A 29 -7.40 -9.25 -19.45
CA VAL A 29 -8.62 -9.16 -20.26
C VAL A 29 -9.55 -8.13 -19.64
N VAL A 30 -10.03 -7.20 -20.46
CA VAL A 30 -10.89 -6.10 -20.03
C VAL A 30 -12.26 -6.21 -20.68
N ARG A 31 -13.31 -6.12 -19.87
CA ARG A 31 -14.70 -6.08 -20.31
C ARG A 31 -15.51 -5.13 -19.46
N ASP A 32 -16.29 -4.28 -20.13
CA ASP A 32 -17.25 -3.42 -19.45
C ASP A 32 -18.60 -4.14 -19.44
N VAL A 33 -19.07 -4.49 -18.24
CA VAL A 33 -20.24 -5.34 -18.03
C VAL A 33 -21.20 -4.74 -17.00
N TRP A 34 -22.44 -5.23 -17.02
CA TRP A 34 -23.40 -5.00 -15.95
C TRP A 34 -23.34 -6.19 -14.99
N LEU A 35 -23.17 -5.93 -13.70
CA LEU A 35 -23.18 -6.95 -12.65
C LEU A 35 -24.48 -6.86 -11.86
N ARG A 36 -24.96 -8.03 -11.39
CA ARG A 36 -26.15 -8.10 -10.53
C ARG A 36 -25.90 -7.29 -9.26
N ASN A 37 -26.89 -6.49 -8.85
CA ASN A 37 -26.84 -5.61 -7.67
C ASN A 37 -25.82 -4.47 -7.74
N ILE A 38 -25.31 -4.13 -8.93
CA ILE A 38 -24.54 -2.89 -9.14
C ILE A 38 -25.34 -1.99 -10.09
N PRO A 39 -25.81 -0.81 -9.63
CA PRO A 39 -26.70 0.04 -10.42
C PRO A 39 -26.01 0.78 -11.57
N LYS A 40 -24.73 0.51 -11.82
CA LYS A 40 -23.90 1.15 -12.83
C LYS A 40 -23.05 0.14 -13.58
N LYS A 41 -22.72 0.46 -14.83
CA LYS A 41 -21.77 -0.31 -15.63
C LYS A 41 -20.39 -0.28 -14.98
N VAL A 42 -19.71 -1.42 -14.95
CA VAL A 42 -18.39 -1.57 -14.35
C VAL A 42 -17.40 -2.13 -15.35
N ARG A 43 -16.13 -1.76 -15.19
CA ARG A 43 -15.00 -2.35 -15.90
C ARG A 43 -14.46 -3.52 -15.09
N VAL A 44 -14.53 -4.72 -15.67
CA VAL A 44 -13.94 -5.93 -15.10
C VAL A 44 -12.60 -6.19 -15.81
N VAL A 45 -11.55 -6.30 -15.01
CA VAL A 45 -10.19 -6.62 -15.45
C VAL A 45 -9.82 -7.98 -14.86
N VAL A 46 -9.66 -8.98 -15.72
CA VAL A 46 -9.19 -10.31 -15.32
C VAL A 46 -7.70 -10.39 -15.63
N ILE A 47 -6.89 -10.58 -14.60
CA ILE A 47 -5.44 -10.71 -14.69
C ILE A 47 -5.10 -12.19 -14.62
N GLU A 48 -4.37 -12.70 -15.61
CA GLU A 48 -3.77 -14.03 -15.53
C GLU A 48 -2.36 -13.92 -14.93
N GLY A 49 -2.14 -14.63 -13.82
CA GLY A 49 -0.85 -14.80 -13.17
C GLY A 49 -0.39 -16.26 -13.18
N ILE A 50 0.72 -16.53 -12.49
CA ILE A 50 1.43 -17.83 -12.51
C ILE A 50 0.65 -18.96 -11.79
N LYS A 51 -0.27 -18.64 -10.86
CA LYS A 51 -1.04 -19.64 -10.08
C LYS A 51 -2.56 -19.54 -10.23
N GLU A 52 -3.15 -18.35 -10.02
CA GLU A 52 -4.60 -18.15 -10.07
C GLU A 52 -4.98 -16.82 -10.74
N PRO A 53 -6.09 -16.77 -11.49
CA PRO A 53 -6.57 -15.54 -12.11
C PRO A 53 -7.17 -14.59 -11.05
N VAL A 54 -6.77 -13.32 -11.10
CA VAL A 54 -7.30 -12.27 -10.21
C VAL A 54 -8.33 -11.45 -10.98
N ILE A 55 -9.52 -11.27 -10.40
CA ILE A 55 -10.59 -10.46 -10.98
C ILE A 55 -10.67 -9.13 -10.24
N LEU A 56 -10.43 -8.03 -10.94
CA LEU A 56 -10.62 -6.68 -10.43
C LEU A 56 -11.88 -6.07 -11.05
N VAL A 57 -12.66 -5.36 -10.24
CA VAL A 57 -13.86 -4.65 -10.67
C VAL A 57 -13.68 -3.18 -10.34
N CYS A 58 -13.81 -2.32 -11.35
CA CYS A 58 -13.70 -0.88 -11.21
C CYS A 58 -14.99 -0.20 -11.67
N THR A 59 -15.48 0.75 -10.89
CA THR A 59 -16.67 1.52 -11.25
C THR A 59 -16.39 2.69 -12.19
N ASP A 60 -15.12 3.06 -12.34
CA ASP A 60 -14.69 4.12 -13.22
C ASP A 60 -14.24 3.54 -14.57
N LEU A 61 -15.00 3.86 -15.63
CA LEU A 61 -14.74 3.39 -16.99
C LEU A 61 -13.68 4.23 -17.72
N SER A 62 -13.23 5.35 -17.16
CA SER A 62 -12.15 6.17 -17.73
C SER A 62 -10.77 5.53 -17.50
N LEU A 63 -10.64 4.71 -16.45
CA LEU A 63 -9.37 4.10 -16.06
C LEU A 63 -8.96 2.94 -16.98
N THR A 64 -7.72 2.97 -17.42
CA THR A 64 -7.10 1.86 -18.17
C THR A 64 -6.88 0.66 -17.26
N ALA A 65 -6.74 -0.53 -17.87
CA ALA A 65 -6.45 -1.75 -17.13
C ALA A 65 -5.18 -1.63 -16.27
N ALA A 66 -4.13 -1.00 -16.82
CA ALA A 66 -2.87 -0.77 -16.12
C ALA A 66 -3.07 0.08 -14.86
N GLN A 67 -3.82 1.18 -14.96
CA GLN A 67 -4.13 2.04 -13.82
C GLN A 67 -4.95 1.29 -12.75
N ILE A 68 -5.93 0.49 -13.16
CA ILE A 68 -6.73 -0.32 -12.22
C ILE A 68 -5.82 -1.32 -11.47
N ILE A 69 -4.91 -1.98 -12.18
CA ILE A 69 -3.96 -2.93 -11.60
C ILE A 69 -3.00 -2.22 -10.63
N GLU A 70 -2.48 -1.05 -11.01
CA GLU A 70 -1.57 -0.25 -10.19
C GLU A 70 -2.24 0.25 -8.90
N ILE A 71 -3.46 0.79 -9.01
CA ILE A 71 -4.27 1.21 -7.85
C ILE A 71 -4.53 0.03 -6.91
N TYR A 72 -4.88 -1.13 -7.47
CA TYR A 72 -5.11 -2.32 -6.65
C TYR A 72 -3.82 -2.83 -6.01
N ALA A 73 -2.68 -2.80 -6.71
CA ALA A 73 -1.38 -3.19 -6.17
C ALA A 73 -0.98 -2.30 -4.98
N ALA A 74 -1.33 -1.00 -5.02
CA ALA A 74 -1.11 -0.08 -3.90
C ALA A 74 -1.89 -0.46 -2.62
N ARG A 75 -2.92 -1.32 -2.70
CA ARG A 75 -3.66 -1.84 -1.54
C ARG A 75 -2.76 -2.48 -0.50
N PHE A 76 -1.68 -3.16 -0.92
CA PHE A 76 -0.76 -3.83 0.00
C PHE A 76 -0.05 -2.86 0.96
N ALA A 77 0.07 -1.57 0.59
CA ALA A 77 0.61 -0.55 1.49
C ALA A 77 -0.17 -0.46 2.81
N LEU A 78 -1.49 -0.73 2.79
CA LEU A 78 -2.32 -0.77 4.01
C LEU A 78 -1.91 -1.89 4.95
N GLU A 79 -1.48 -3.05 4.43
CA GLU A 79 -1.04 -4.18 5.26
C GLU A 79 0.28 -3.85 5.97
N ILE A 80 1.16 -3.10 5.30
CA ILE A 80 2.37 -2.55 5.91
C ILE A 80 2.01 -1.52 6.99
N THR A 81 1.07 -0.60 6.71
CA THR A 81 0.59 0.37 7.71
C THR A 81 0.01 -0.31 8.95
N ILE A 82 -0.82 -1.35 8.78
CA ILE A 82 -1.39 -2.10 9.90
C ILE A 82 -0.28 -2.81 10.69
N ARG A 83 0.71 -3.39 10.01
CA ARG A 83 1.88 -4.01 10.66
C ARG A 83 2.63 -2.98 11.51
N ASP A 84 2.93 -1.81 10.95
CA ASP A 84 3.67 -0.76 11.65
C ASP A 84 2.89 -0.22 12.85
N LEU A 85 1.57 -0.02 12.71
CA LEU A 85 0.71 0.39 13.82
C LEU A 85 0.75 -0.58 14.99
N LYS A 86 0.75 -1.89 14.71
CA LYS A 86 0.87 -2.93 15.74
C LYS A 86 2.28 -2.97 16.35
N GLN A 87 3.32 -2.97 15.53
CA GLN A 87 4.70 -3.20 15.98
C GLN A 87 5.38 -1.98 16.62
N HIS A 88 4.96 -0.77 16.25
CA HIS A 88 5.68 0.46 16.63
C HIS A 88 4.83 1.47 17.37
N PHE A 89 3.50 1.43 17.22
CA PHE A 89 2.58 2.39 17.86
C PHE A 89 1.71 1.75 18.95
N GLY A 90 1.96 0.48 19.29
CA GLY A 90 1.30 -0.21 20.40
C GLY A 90 -0.18 -0.46 20.18
N CYS A 91 -0.67 -0.44 18.92
CA CYS A 91 -2.09 -0.55 18.59
C CYS A 91 -2.75 -1.85 19.10
N THR A 92 -1.96 -2.86 19.48
CA THR A 92 -2.43 -4.12 20.07
C THR A 92 -2.00 -4.32 21.53
N ASP A 93 -1.33 -3.34 22.13
CA ASP A 93 -0.66 -3.48 23.42
C ASP A 93 -1.43 -2.77 24.56
N TYR A 94 -2.59 -2.19 24.24
CA TYR A 94 -3.44 -1.57 25.25
C TYR A 94 -4.07 -2.62 26.17
N GLN A 95 -4.17 -2.28 27.46
CA GLN A 95 -4.79 -3.13 28.49
C GLN A 95 -6.16 -2.58 28.95
N SER A 96 -6.69 -1.58 28.24
CA SER A 96 -8.00 -1.01 28.52
C SER A 96 -9.11 -1.99 28.20
N THR A 97 -10.08 -2.12 29.11
CA THR A 97 -11.23 -3.04 28.97
C THR A 97 -12.49 -2.36 28.46
N THR A 98 -12.60 -1.04 28.61
CA THR A 98 -13.77 -0.26 28.15
C THR A 98 -13.64 0.13 26.68
N SER A 99 -14.70 -0.06 25.91
CA SER A 99 -14.75 0.29 24.47
C SER A 99 -14.32 1.73 24.17
N ILE A 100 -14.77 2.71 24.96
CA ILE A 100 -14.41 4.13 24.78
C ILE A 100 -12.90 4.36 24.89
N ALA A 101 -12.23 3.68 25.83
CA ALA A 101 -10.81 3.82 26.07
C ALA A 101 -10.01 3.17 24.93
N ILE A 102 -10.48 2.01 24.45
CA ILE A 102 -9.91 1.32 23.29
C ILE A 102 -9.99 2.22 22.05
N PHE A 103 -11.16 2.80 21.74
CA PHE A 103 -11.31 3.67 20.57
C PHE A 103 -10.41 4.90 20.63
N ARG A 104 -10.33 5.57 21.79
CA ARG A 104 -9.45 6.73 21.99
C ARG A 104 -7.98 6.36 21.79
N PHE A 105 -7.56 5.22 22.34
CA PHE A 105 -6.19 4.76 22.20
C PHE A 105 -5.83 4.43 20.74
N VAL A 106 -6.70 3.69 20.04
CA VAL A 106 -6.49 3.36 18.61
C VAL A 106 -6.44 4.64 17.75
N GLN A 107 -7.30 5.63 18.03
CA GLN A 107 -7.26 6.93 17.34
C GLN A 107 -5.94 7.66 17.59
N LEU A 108 -5.43 7.62 18.83
CA LEU A 108 -4.14 8.21 19.17
C LEU A 108 -2.99 7.51 18.41
N CYS A 109 -2.97 6.17 18.35
CA CYS A 109 -1.99 5.41 17.57
C CYS A 109 -2.00 5.80 16.08
N CYS A 110 -3.19 5.89 15.47
CA CYS A 110 -3.34 6.31 14.07
C CYS A 110 -2.85 7.75 13.85
N THR A 111 -3.17 8.65 14.77
CA THR A 111 -2.76 10.06 14.69
C THR A 111 -1.24 10.20 14.81
N ALA A 112 -0.64 9.51 15.78
CA ALA A 112 0.81 9.45 15.94
C ALA A 112 1.51 8.87 14.70
N PHE A 113 0.96 7.84 14.08
CA PHE A 113 1.48 7.28 12.82
C PHE A 113 1.42 8.30 11.67
N CYS A 114 0.32 9.05 11.54
CA CYS A 114 0.19 10.09 10.52
C CYS A 114 1.20 11.22 10.74
N ILE A 115 1.34 11.72 11.97
CA ILE A 115 2.34 12.75 12.32
C ILE A 115 3.74 12.25 11.99
N TRP A 116 4.06 11.02 12.37
CA TRP A 116 5.34 10.39 12.07
C TRP A 116 5.61 10.32 10.56
N LYS A 117 4.62 9.90 9.77
CA LYS A 117 4.72 9.87 8.31
C LYS A 117 4.95 11.26 7.73
N LEU A 118 4.32 12.29 8.28
CA LEU A 118 4.51 13.69 7.88
C LEU A 118 5.93 14.19 8.17
N MET A 119 6.49 13.83 9.33
CA MET A 119 7.89 14.17 9.67
C MET A 119 8.91 13.53 8.72
N LEU A 120 8.55 12.41 8.09
CA LEU A 120 9.40 11.69 7.14
C LEU A 120 9.25 12.15 5.69
N LEU A 121 8.43 13.16 5.40
CA LEU A 121 8.45 13.77 4.08
C LEU A 121 9.83 14.39 3.82
N PRO A 122 10.36 14.31 2.58
CA PRO A 122 11.69 14.83 2.24
C PRO A 122 11.92 16.29 2.66
N GLU A 123 10.88 17.12 2.55
CA GLU A 123 10.92 18.53 2.94
C GLU A 123 11.21 18.73 4.44
N ASN A 124 10.68 17.84 5.30
CA ASN A 124 10.82 17.91 6.76
C ASN A 124 11.99 17.05 7.28
N ALA A 125 12.38 16.03 6.53
CA ALA A 125 13.40 15.05 6.93
C ALA A 125 14.83 15.55 6.66
N SER A 126 15.01 16.45 5.69
CA SER A 126 16.33 16.96 5.27
C SER A 126 17.14 17.57 6.42
N THR A 127 16.49 18.11 7.44
CA THR A 127 17.17 18.78 8.56
C THR A 127 17.90 17.83 9.51
N TRP A 128 17.48 16.56 9.62
CA TRP A 128 18.00 15.62 10.63
C TRP A 128 18.23 14.19 10.14
N LEU A 129 17.77 13.84 8.92
CA LEU A 129 17.86 12.49 8.35
C LEU A 129 18.93 12.34 7.26
N ASP A 130 19.44 13.45 6.72
CA ASP A 130 20.41 13.45 5.60
C ASP A 130 21.80 12.93 6.02
N ASP A 131 22.14 13.07 7.30
CA ASP A 131 23.41 12.56 7.87
C ASP A 131 23.43 11.04 8.11
N VAL A 132 22.28 10.37 7.97
CA VAL A 132 22.18 8.93 8.25
C VAL A 132 22.66 8.14 7.04
N LYS A 133 23.91 7.64 7.12
CA LYS A 133 24.43 6.72 6.11
C LYS A 133 23.47 5.55 5.91
N PRO A 134 22.97 5.29 4.69
CA PRO A 134 22.11 4.15 4.44
C PRO A 134 22.87 2.87 4.78
N LYS A 135 22.16 1.91 5.38
CA LYS A 135 22.69 0.56 5.57
C LYS A 135 22.99 -0.05 4.19
N ALA A 136 23.85 -1.08 4.11
CA ALA A 136 24.11 -1.80 2.86
C ALA A 136 22.83 -2.35 2.18
N ILE A 137 21.73 -2.46 2.92
CA ILE A 137 20.41 -2.85 2.44
C ILE A 137 19.63 -1.58 2.04
N LYS A 138 19.06 -1.60 0.83
CA LYS A 138 18.21 -0.51 0.32
C LYS A 138 16.94 -0.39 1.19
N GLU A 139 16.88 0.63 2.04
CA GLU A 139 15.74 0.91 2.92
C GLU A 139 14.75 1.88 2.26
N SER A 140 13.45 1.70 2.51
CA SER A 140 12.43 2.67 2.10
C SER A 140 12.61 4.00 2.84
N ALA A 141 12.32 5.12 2.18
CA ALA A 141 12.34 6.45 2.79
C ALA A 141 11.45 6.55 4.03
N PHE A 142 10.36 5.78 4.07
CA PHE A 142 9.39 5.78 5.17
C PHE A 142 9.63 4.70 6.22
N ASN A 143 10.80 4.05 6.22
CA ASN A 143 11.10 2.99 7.17
C ASN A 143 11.24 3.55 8.60
N PHE A 144 10.46 3.00 9.54
CA PHE A 144 10.49 3.38 10.95
C PHE A 144 11.89 3.25 11.56
N ALA A 145 12.62 2.16 11.22
CA ALA A 145 13.95 1.92 11.76
C ALA A 145 14.98 2.97 11.30
N ARG A 146 14.84 3.50 10.08
CA ARG A 146 15.73 4.55 9.55
C ARG A 146 15.53 5.85 10.31
N ALA A 147 14.29 6.26 10.43
CA ALA A 147 13.89 7.46 11.15
C ALA A 147 14.30 7.44 12.63
N ARG A 148 14.06 6.32 13.33
CA ARG A 148 14.51 6.17 14.72
C ARG A 148 16.02 6.37 14.88
N ARG A 149 16.83 5.87 13.93
CA ARG A 149 18.29 6.05 13.94
C ARG A 149 18.70 7.50 13.68
N GLY A 150 18.06 8.17 12.71
CA GLY A 150 18.31 9.58 12.44
C GLY A 150 18.01 10.46 13.64
N LEU A 151 16.85 10.26 14.26
CA LEU A 151 16.45 11.03 15.43
C LEU A 151 17.42 10.80 16.60
N ARG A 152 17.86 9.55 16.81
CA ARG A 152 18.86 9.23 17.83
C ARG A 152 20.20 9.92 17.57
N GLN A 153 20.67 9.93 16.33
CA GLN A 153 21.93 10.61 15.97
C GLN A 153 21.82 12.12 16.13
N PHE A 154 20.71 12.70 15.69
CA PHE A 154 20.43 14.13 15.85
C PHE A 154 20.45 14.54 17.33
N VAL A 155 19.75 13.81 18.19
CA VAL A 155 19.72 14.09 19.65
C VAL A 155 21.11 13.96 20.27
N ILE A 156 21.88 12.92 19.90
CA ILE A 156 23.26 12.76 20.42
C ILE A 156 24.14 13.95 20.04
N LYS A 157 24.06 14.44 18.79
CA LYS A 157 24.81 15.63 18.32
C LYS A 157 24.40 16.94 18.99
N GLN A 158 23.21 17.02 19.58
CA GLN A 158 22.77 18.21 20.31
C GLN A 158 23.18 18.18 21.78
N ILE A 159 23.43 17.00 22.34
CA ILE A 159 23.81 16.81 23.74
C ILE A 159 25.34 16.88 23.92
N PHE A 160 26.10 16.39 22.93
CA PHE A 160 27.56 16.38 22.90
C PHE A 160 28.08 17.22 21.74
#